data_AF-A0A952D2T4-F1
#
_entry.id   AF-A0A952D2T4-F1
#
_cell.length_a   1.000
_cell.length_b   1.000
_cell.length_c   1.000
_cell.angle_alpha   90.00
_cell.angle_beta   90.00
_cell.angle_gamma   90.00
#
_symmetry.space_group_name_H-M   'P 1'
#
loop_
_entity.id
_entity.type
_entity.pdbx_description
1 polymer ?
#
loop_
_entity_poly.entity_id
_entity_poly.type
_entity_poly.pdbx_seq_one_letter_code
_entity_poly.pdbx_strand_id
1 'polypeptide(L)'
;MKLIATLQDEHALIDQVLGSFRTYVGGLVDGTADPEDGRRFVAFFTEFAGRFHHDREERVLFDALVTEAALPRDRGPVHAVVLQHAEMEQWLREMTPLLEQRPQSEDDRARLRALATRYSHALWRHIDAENSVLYPEGEERLRRCGIRELPDRPMNEAEAAARENAAALLARYPPIEDDALTRGDGCFMCQAYGETCDGLEAEWWTDLEWDEFHAR
;
A
#
# COMPACT_ATOMS: atom_id res chain seq x y z
N MET A 1 -3.65 12.29 15.07
CA MET A 1 -4.51 11.12 15.32
C MET A 1 -3.56 9.95 15.39
N LYS A 2 -3.59 9.18 16.48
CA LYS A 2 -2.55 8.18 16.74
C LYS A 2 -2.48 7.10 15.67
N LEU A 3 -3.63 6.61 15.20
CA LEU A 3 -3.69 5.56 14.18
C LEU A 3 -2.96 5.96 12.88
N ILE A 4 -3.24 7.16 12.36
CA ILE A 4 -2.61 7.66 11.13
C ILE A 4 -1.09 7.78 11.28
N ALA A 5 -0.61 8.29 12.42
CA ALA A 5 0.84 8.34 12.68
C ALA A 5 1.47 6.93 12.72
N THR A 6 0.80 5.95 13.33
CA THR A 6 1.25 4.56 13.33
C THR A 6 1.29 3.98 11.91
N LEU A 7 0.28 4.25 11.08
CA LEU A 7 0.25 3.77 9.68
C LEU A 7 1.40 4.38 8.86
N GLN A 8 1.73 5.66 9.07
CA GLN A 8 2.89 6.30 8.44
C GLN A 8 4.23 5.68 8.87
N ASP A 9 4.40 5.34 10.15
CA ASP A 9 5.58 4.63 10.64
C ASP A 9 5.70 3.23 10.01
N GLU A 10 4.56 2.57 9.75
CA GLU A 10 4.52 1.27 9.08
C GLU A 10 4.82 1.40 7.58
N HIS A 11 4.35 2.45 6.92
CA HIS A 11 4.75 2.79 5.54
C HIS A 11 6.25 2.92 5.40
N ALA A 12 6.94 3.57 6.35
CA ALA A 12 8.40 3.69 6.31
C ALA A 12 9.10 2.31 6.31
N LEU A 13 8.55 1.33 7.04
CA LEU A 13 9.06 -0.04 7.03
C LEU A 13 8.68 -0.78 5.73
N ILE A 14 7.43 -0.66 5.28
CA ILE A 14 6.94 -1.32 4.06
C ILE A 14 7.75 -0.84 2.84
N ASP A 15 8.01 0.45 2.74
CA ASP A 15 8.80 1.07 1.67
C ASP A 15 10.23 0.49 1.60
N GLN A 16 10.91 0.39 2.75
CA GLN A 16 12.26 -0.19 2.82
C GLN A 16 12.26 -1.68 2.45
N VAL A 17 11.30 -2.45 2.97
CA VAL A 17 11.20 -3.89 2.68
C VAL A 17 10.85 -4.12 1.21
N LEU A 18 10.08 -3.24 0.59
CA LEU A 18 9.78 -3.27 -0.83
C LEU A 18 11.03 -3.04 -1.69
N GLY A 19 11.90 -2.11 -1.29
CA GLY A 19 13.22 -1.96 -1.91
C GLY A 19 14.07 -3.22 -1.77
N SER A 20 14.10 -3.84 -0.58
CA SER A 20 14.80 -5.11 -0.36
C SER A 20 14.22 -6.25 -1.19
N PHE A 21 12.90 -6.27 -1.38
CA PHE A 21 12.21 -7.26 -2.21
C PHE A 21 12.68 -7.17 -3.67
N ARG A 22 12.92 -5.97 -4.20
CA ARG A 22 13.47 -5.79 -5.55
C ARG A 22 14.89 -6.37 -5.67
N THR A 23 15.75 -6.08 -4.69
CA THR A 23 17.10 -6.68 -4.61
C THR A 23 17.03 -8.20 -4.52
N TYR A 24 16.12 -8.73 -3.70
CA TYR A 24 15.88 -10.17 -3.56
C TYR A 24 15.45 -10.81 -4.87
N VAL A 25 14.46 -10.26 -5.57
CA VAL A 25 13.97 -10.81 -6.84
C VAL A 25 15.06 -10.83 -7.90
N GLY A 26 15.89 -9.77 -7.99
CA GLY A 26 17.07 -9.76 -8.85
C GLY A 26 18.00 -10.93 -8.55
N GLY A 27 18.40 -11.08 -7.27
CA GLY A 27 19.26 -12.18 -6.85
C GLY A 27 18.63 -13.57 -6.99
N LEU A 28 17.33 -13.72 -6.79
CA LEU A 28 16.62 -15.00 -6.93
C LEU A 28 16.65 -15.48 -8.38
N VAL A 29 16.43 -14.56 -9.32
CA VAL A 29 16.48 -14.87 -10.75
C VAL A 29 17.90 -15.19 -11.21
N ASP A 30 18.89 -14.46 -10.70
CA ASP A 30 20.30 -14.70 -11.01
C ASP A 30 20.89 -15.91 -10.27
N GLY A 31 20.11 -16.50 -9.33
CA GLY A 31 20.47 -17.68 -8.56
C GLY A 31 21.43 -17.43 -7.41
N THR A 32 21.54 -16.18 -6.95
CA THR A 32 22.40 -15.74 -5.85
C THR A 32 21.65 -15.50 -4.54
N ALA A 33 20.32 -15.34 -4.58
CA ALA A 33 19.49 -15.22 -3.39
C ALA A 33 19.00 -16.58 -2.88
N ASP A 34 18.65 -16.61 -1.60
CA ASP A 34 18.15 -17.79 -0.90
C ASP A 34 16.64 -17.97 -1.15
N PRO A 35 16.20 -19.09 -1.77
CA PRO A 35 14.78 -19.32 -2.01
C PRO A 35 13.92 -19.32 -0.73
N GLU A 36 14.50 -19.62 0.44
CA GLU A 36 13.76 -19.61 1.70
C GLU A 36 13.27 -18.20 2.09
N ASP A 37 14.02 -17.16 1.72
CA ASP A 37 13.64 -15.78 2.02
C ASP A 37 12.40 -15.33 1.24
N GLY A 38 12.03 -16.03 0.15
CA GLY A 38 10.82 -15.76 -0.62
C GLY A 38 9.56 -15.92 0.23
N ARG A 39 9.51 -16.96 1.08
CA ARG A 39 8.41 -17.15 2.05
C ARG A 39 8.33 -16.01 3.06
N ARG A 40 9.46 -15.45 3.47
CA ARG A 40 9.50 -14.35 4.44
C ARG A 40 8.99 -13.05 3.84
N PHE A 41 9.35 -12.73 2.59
CA PHE A 41 8.77 -11.59 1.88
C PHE A 41 7.26 -11.78 1.66
N VAL A 42 6.82 -12.97 1.25
CA VAL A 42 5.38 -13.27 1.09
C VAL A 42 4.64 -13.10 2.42
N ALA A 43 5.18 -13.61 3.53
CA ALA A 43 4.59 -13.44 4.85
C ALA A 43 4.53 -11.95 5.26
N PHE A 44 5.59 -11.17 5.00
CA PHE A 44 5.59 -9.74 5.28
C PHE A 44 4.48 -9.00 4.53
N PHE A 45 4.38 -9.17 3.20
CA PHE A 45 3.37 -8.46 2.42
C PHE A 45 1.94 -8.97 2.65
N THR A 46 1.77 -10.26 2.97
CA THR A 46 0.44 -10.85 3.20
C THR A 46 -0.08 -10.58 4.60
N GLU A 47 0.71 -10.89 5.63
CA GLU A 47 0.27 -10.79 7.02
C GLU A 47 0.44 -9.37 7.57
N PHE A 48 1.61 -8.75 7.40
CA PHE A 48 1.85 -7.43 7.96
C PHE A 48 1.28 -6.30 7.09
N ALA A 49 1.65 -6.22 5.80
CA ALA A 49 1.14 -5.14 4.94
C ALA A 49 -0.36 -5.32 4.63
N GLY A 50 -0.78 -6.51 4.18
CA GLY A 50 -2.19 -6.77 3.85
C GLY A 50 -3.10 -6.88 5.07
N ARG A 51 -2.95 -7.96 5.84
CA ARG A 51 -3.93 -8.31 6.90
C ARG A 51 -3.85 -7.45 8.15
N PHE A 52 -2.78 -6.69 8.36
CA PHE A 52 -2.64 -5.81 9.52
C PHE A 52 -2.68 -4.33 9.18
N HIS A 53 -1.89 -3.89 8.20
CA HIS A 53 -1.84 -2.48 7.81
C HIS A 53 -3.07 -2.09 6.96
N HIS A 54 -3.26 -2.66 5.76
CA HIS A 54 -4.42 -2.34 4.92
C HIS A 54 -5.77 -2.66 5.59
N ASP A 55 -5.85 -3.73 6.40
CA ASP A 55 -7.07 -4.06 7.16
C ASP A 55 -7.50 -2.93 8.10
N ARG A 56 -6.55 -2.25 8.77
CA ARG A 56 -6.88 -1.11 9.65
C ARG A 56 -7.20 0.14 8.86
N GLU A 57 -6.59 0.33 7.70
CA GLU A 57 -6.98 1.42 6.80
C GLU A 57 -8.43 1.23 6.34
N GLU A 58 -8.76 0.08 5.76
CA GLU A 58 -10.09 -0.18 5.21
C GLU A 58 -11.18 -0.25 6.28
N ARG A 59 -10.95 -1.01 7.36
CA ARG A 59 -12.00 -1.27 8.36
C ARG A 59 -12.14 -0.18 9.40
N VAL A 60 -11.15 0.71 9.54
CA VAL A 60 -11.17 1.76 10.56
C VAL A 60 -11.09 3.13 9.94
N LEU A 61 -10.02 3.47 9.24
CA LEU A 61 -9.82 4.82 8.71
C LEU A 61 -10.83 5.13 7.60
N PHE A 62 -10.91 4.29 6.57
CA PHE A 62 -11.76 4.50 5.41
C PHE A 62 -13.23 4.34 5.76
N ASP A 63 -13.57 3.36 6.61
CA ASP A 63 -14.94 3.22 7.09
C ASP A 63 -15.39 4.45 7.88
N ALA A 64 -14.56 5.03 8.75
CA ALA A 64 -14.87 6.29 9.44
C ALA A 64 -15.01 7.47 8.47
N LEU A 65 -14.14 7.57 7.46
CA LEU A 65 -14.24 8.61 6.43
C LEU A 65 -15.56 8.53 5.64
N VAL A 66 -16.03 7.32 5.34
CA VAL A 66 -17.30 7.12 4.64
C VAL A 66 -18.50 7.31 5.56
N THR A 67 -18.46 6.79 6.78
CA THR A 67 -19.64 6.74 7.67
C THR A 67 -19.80 7.98 8.54
N GLU A 68 -18.71 8.53 9.08
CA GLU A 68 -18.72 9.69 9.97
C GLU A 68 -18.47 11.00 9.22
N ALA A 69 -17.74 10.95 8.10
CA ALA A 69 -17.45 12.13 7.27
C ALA A 69 -18.18 12.14 5.91
N ALA A 70 -19.07 11.17 5.71
CA ALA A 70 -20.00 11.05 4.58
C ALA A 70 -19.32 11.11 3.19
N LEU A 71 -18.05 10.70 3.11
CA LEU A 71 -17.36 10.60 1.82
C LEU A 71 -18.00 9.50 0.95
N PRO A 72 -18.01 9.69 -0.39
CA PRO A 72 -18.46 8.65 -1.31
C PRO A 72 -17.62 7.36 -1.15
N ARG A 73 -18.29 6.20 -1.21
CA ARG A 73 -17.62 4.88 -1.15
C ARG A 73 -17.23 4.35 -2.53
N ASP A 74 -17.87 4.85 -3.57
CA ASP A 74 -17.83 4.36 -4.95
C ASP A 74 -17.07 5.26 -5.92
N ARG A 75 -16.45 6.33 -5.43
CA ARG A 75 -15.56 7.23 -6.16
C ARG A 75 -14.58 7.89 -5.19
N GLY A 76 -13.61 8.63 -5.73
CA GLY A 76 -12.67 9.40 -4.91
C GLY A 76 -11.45 8.61 -4.44
N PRO A 77 -10.52 9.32 -3.76
CA PRO A 77 -9.30 8.73 -3.25
C PRO A 77 -9.51 7.49 -2.36
N VAL A 78 -10.56 7.46 -1.52
CA VAL A 78 -10.88 6.28 -0.70
C VAL A 78 -11.20 5.07 -1.58
N HIS A 79 -12.05 5.24 -2.59
CA HIS A 79 -12.40 4.16 -3.52
C HIS A 79 -11.18 3.66 -4.32
N ALA A 80 -10.38 4.60 -4.82
CA ALA A 80 -9.19 4.29 -5.62
C ALA A 80 -8.16 3.47 -4.84
N VAL A 81 -7.91 3.83 -3.59
CA VAL A 81 -6.95 3.15 -2.71
C VAL A 81 -7.42 1.73 -2.37
N VAL A 82 -8.71 1.53 -2.11
CA VAL A 82 -9.29 0.17 -1.92
C VAL A 82 -9.13 -0.70 -3.18
N LEU A 83 -9.33 -0.13 -4.38
CA LEU A 83 -9.09 -0.87 -5.62
C LEU A 83 -7.61 -1.25 -5.77
N GLN A 84 -6.70 -0.33 -5.45
CA GLN A 84 -5.26 -0.59 -5.48
C GLN A 84 -4.85 -1.71 -4.51
N HIS A 85 -5.39 -1.75 -3.30
CA HIS A 85 -5.17 -2.86 -2.36
C HIS A 85 -5.54 -4.21 -2.98
N ALA A 86 -6.73 -4.30 -3.59
CA ALA A 86 -7.22 -5.53 -4.20
C ALA A 86 -6.35 -5.97 -5.40
N GLU A 87 -5.90 -5.04 -6.23
CA GLU A 87 -4.99 -5.31 -7.36
C GLU A 87 -3.63 -5.83 -6.87
N MET A 88 -3.05 -5.15 -5.87
CA MET A 88 -1.77 -5.54 -5.29
C MET A 88 -1.85 -6.91 -4.60
N GLU A 89 -2.95 -7.22 -3.90
CA GLU A 89 -3.20 -8.55 -3.33
C GLU A 89 -3.29 -9.62 -4.43
N GLN A 90 -3.91 -9.31 -5.57
CA GLN A 90 -3.95 -10.23 -6.71
C GLN A 90 -2.54 -10.51 -7.24
N TRP A 91 -1.73 -9.48 -7.52
CA TRP A 91 -0.38 -9.70 -8.05
C TRP A 91 0.52 -10.43 -7.05
N LEU A 92 0.37 -10.15 -5.76
CA LEU A 92 1.09 -10.88 -4.71
C LEU A 92 0.75 -12.37 -4.76
N ARG A 93 -0.54 -12.73 -4.84
CA ARG A 93 -0.97 -14.14 -4.98
C ARG A 93 -0.40 -14.79 -6.24
N GLU A 94 -0.33 -14.06 -7.35
CA GLU A 94 0.24 -14.57 -8.60
C GLU A 94 1.75 -14.81 -8.51
N MET A 95 2.51 -13.97 -7.80
CA MET A 95 3.95 -14.11 -7.67
C MET A 95 4.40 -15.07 -6.56
N THR A 96 3.58 -15.30 -5.52
CA THR A 96 3.88 -16.22 -4.40
C THR A 96 4.46 -17.57 -4.84
N PRO A 97 3.84 -18.35 -5.74
CA PRO A 97 4.40 -19.65 -6.13
C PRO A 97 5.79 -19.54 -6.78
N LEU A 98 6.06 -18.45 -7.50
CA LEU A 98 7.37 -18.19 -8.13
C LEU A 98 8.43 -17.82 -7.08
N LEU A 99 8.03 -17.14 -6.01
CA LEU A 99 8.89 -16.77 -4.88
C LEU A 99 9.23 -17.99 -4.01
N GLU A 100 8.25 -18.87 -3.75
CA GLU A 100 8.41 -19.99 -2.82
C GLU A 100 9.11 -21.21 -3.43
N GLN A 101 8.93 -21.45 -4.74
CA GLN A 101 9.40 -22.68 -5.41
C GLN A 101 10.62 -22.45 -6.30
N ARG A 102 11.13 -21.21 -6.35
CA ARG A 102 12.14 -20.71 -7.29
C ARG A 102 11.68 -20.81 -8.76
N PRO A 103 11.93 -19.79 -9.60
CA PRO A 103 11.65 -19.87 -11.04
C PRO A 103 12.41 -21.03 -11.70
N GLN A 104 11.71 -21.89 -12.46
CA GLN A 104 12.27 -23.10 -13.07
C GLN A 104 12.67 -22.90 -14.55
N SER A 105 12.13 -21.86 -15.18
CA SER A 105 12.37 -21.53 -16.59
C SER A 105 12.71 -20.04 -16.77
N GLU A 106 13.26 -19.68 -17.93
CA GLU A 106 13.47 -18.27 -18.29
C GLU A 106 12.14 -17.49 -18.40
N ASP A 107 11.04 -18.17 -18.74
CA ASP A 107 9.69 -17.58 -18.76
C ASP A 107 9.21 -17.25 -17.34
N ASP A 108 9.37 -18.17 -16.38
CA ASP A 108 9.05 -17.92 -14.96
C ASP A 108 9.86 -16.75 -14.40
N ARG A 109 11.14 -16.67 -14.78
CA ARG A 109 12.05 -15.59 -14.37
C ARG A 109 11.59 -14.24 -14.93
N ALA A 110 11.24 -14.19 -16.21
CA ALA A 110 10.72 -12.99 -16.85
C ALA A 110 9.38 -12.55 -16.22
N ARG A 111 8.47 -13.51 -15.97
CA ARG A 111 7.20 -13.26 -15.31
C ARG A 111 7.36 -12.73 -13.89
N LEU A 112 8.24 -13.34 -13.10
CA LEU A 112 8.52 -12.87 -11.74
C LEU A 112 9.07 -11.45 -11.72
N ARG A 113 10.04 -11.13 -12.60
CA ARG A 113 10.56 -9.76 -12.73
C ARG A 113 9.46 -8.76 -13.07
N ALA A 114 8.60 -9.09 -14.04
CA ALA A 114 7.51 -8.22 -14.46
C ALA A 114 6.51 -7.96 -13.32
N LEU A 115 6.07 -9.03 -12.62
CA LEU A 115 5.16 -8.91 -11.47
C LEU A 115 5.78 -8.11 -10.33
N ALA A 116 7.04 -8.37 -9.99
CA ALA A 116 7.74 -7.65 -8.93
C ALA A 116 7.90 -6.16 -9.25
N THR A 117 8.21 -5.81 -10.51
CA THR A 117 8.30 -4.40 -10.93
C THR A 117 6.95 -3.73 -10.81
N ARG A 118 5.90 -4.35 -11.37
CA ARG A 118 4.54 -3.81 -11.35
C ARG A 118 4.05 -3.58 -9.92
N TYR A 119 4.18 -4.60 -9.06
CA TYR A 119 3.77 -4.52 -7.65
C TYR A 119 4.53 -3.42 -6.90
N SER A 120 5.85 -3.35 -7.07
CA SER A 120 6.65 -2.37 -6.32
C SER A 120 6.38 -0.94 -6.80
N HIS A 121 6.24 -0.73 -8.11
CA HIS A 121 5.90 0.60 -8.65
C HIS A 121 4.53 1.08 -8.17
N ALA A 122 3.53 0.18 -8.14
CA ALA A 122 2.21 0.50 -7.63
C ALA A 122 2.25 0.83 -6.13
N LEU A 123 2.87 -0.03 -5.31
CA LEU A 123 2.90 0.15 -3.86
C LEU A 123 3.69 1.41 -3.44
N TRP A 124 4.78 1.74 -4.12
CA TRP A 124 5.49 3.00 -3.86
C TRP A 124 4.64 4.24 -4.13
N ARG A 125 3.95 4.30 -5.28
CA ARG A 125 3.06 5.42 -5.59
C ARG A 125 1.83 5.48 -4.69
N HIS A 126 1.35 4.31 -4.27
CA HIS A 126 0.25 4.17 -3.33
C HIS A 126 0.62 4.77 -1.97
N ILE A 127 1.77 4.38 -1.40
CA ILE A 127 2.32 4.94 -0.17
C ILE A 127 2.48 6.47 -0.28
N ASP A 128 2.99 6.97 -1.41
CA ASP A 128 3.15 8.41 -1.64
C ASP A 128 1.79 9.13 -1.65
N ALA A 129 0.80 8.57 -2.34
CA ALA A 129 -0.54 9.13 -2.43
C ALA A 129 -1.26 9.16 -1.07
N GLU A 130 -1.12 8.09 -0.28
CA GLU A 130 -1.73 8.03 1.04
C GLU A 130 -1.07 9.01 2.02
N ASN A 131 0.25 9.00 2.08
CA ASN A 131 1.01 9.86 2.99
C ASN A 131 0.85 11.35 2.67
N SER A 132 0.76 11.71 1.40
CA SER A 132 0.71 13.12 0.96
C SER A 132 -0.70 13.67 0.77
N VAL A 133 -1.70 12.81 0.50
CA VAL A 133 -3.08 13.23 0.21
C VAL A 133 -4.07 12.59 1.19
N LEU A 134 -4.20 11.26 1.16
CA LEU A 134 -5.32 10.61 1.85
C LEU A 134 -5.29 10.82 3.36
N TYR A 135 -4.11 10.66 3.97
CA TYR A 135 -3.94 10.76 5.41
C TYR A 135 -4.09 12.21 5.92
N PRO A 136 -3.40 13.23 5.34
CA PRO A 136 -3.59 14.62 5.80
C PRO A 136 -5.04 15.10 5.64
N GLU A 137 -5.64 14.85 4.49
CA GLU A 137 -7.01 15.30 4.17
C GLU A 137 -8.05 14.52 4.96
N GLY A 138 -7.81 13.22 5.15
CA GLY A 138 -8.66 12.36 5.96
C GLY A 138 -8.64 12.75 7.43
N GLU A 139 -7.45 13.02 7.98
CA GLU A 139 -7.32 13.49 9.35
C GLU A 139 -8.05 14.82 9.58
N GLU A 140 -7.82 15.80 8.71
CA GLU A 140 -8.47 17.11 8.79
C GLU A 140 -9.99 16.98 8.70
N ARG A 141 -10.50 16.16 7.77
CA ARG A 141 -11.94 15.93 7.62
C ARG A 141 -12.55 15.29 8.86
N LEU A 142 -11.94 14.23 9.39
CA LEU A 142 -12.42 13.56 10.60
C LEU A 142 -12.44 14.51 11.80
N ARG A 143 -11.43 15.37 11.94
CA ARG A 143 -11.39 16.41 12.99
C ARG A 143 -12.55 17.39 12.86
N ARG A 144 -12.95 17.80 11.65
CA ARG A 144 -14.12 18.66 11.41
C ARG A 144 -15.42 17.98 11.81
N CYS A 145 -15.51 16.65 11.65
CA CYS A 145 -16.62 15.83 12.15
C CYS A 145 -16.55 15.55 13.67
N GLY A 146 -15.56 16.09 14.38
CA GLY A 146 -15.41 15.89 15.83
C GLY A 146 -14.69 14.60 16.23
N ILE A 147 -14.21 13.81 15.27
CA ILE A 147 -13.45 12.58 15.49
C ILE A 147 -11.97 12.93 15.65
N ARG A 148 -11.42 12.67 16.84
CA ARG A 148 -10.02 12.99 17.17
C ARG A 148 -9.11 11.76 17.21
N GLU A 149 -9.69 10.60 17.50
CA GLU A 149 -8.99 9.33 17.58
C GLU A 149 -9.84 8.23 16.99
N LEU A 150 -9.17 7.22 16.44
CA LEU A 150 -9.75 6.02 15.90
C LEU A 150 -9.25 4.81 16.69
N PRO A 151 -10.04 3.72 16.79
CA PRO A 151 -9.59 2.51 17.45
C PRO A 151 -8.39 1.90 16.72
N ASP A 152 -7.54 1.22 17.47
CA ASP A 152 -6.39 0.47 16.93
C ASP A 152 -6.36 -0.90 17.58
N ARG A 153 -5.79 -1.89 16.88
CA ARG A 153 -5.68 -3.26 17.37
C ARG A 153 -4.20 -3.69 17.43
N PRO A 154 -3.80 -4.52 18.40
CA PRO A 154 -2.47 -5.10 18.37
C PRO A 154 -2.33 -6.09 17.20
N MET A 155 -1.07 -6.36 16.82
CA MET A 155 -0.73 -7.46 15.93
C MET A 155 -1.02 -8.80 16.60
N ASN A 156 -1.46 -9.79 15.82
CA ASN A 156 -1.45 -11.18 16.22
C ASN A 156 -0.04 -11.79 16.06
N GLU A 157 0.13 -13.07 16.44
CA GLU A 157 1.42 -13.75 16.40
C GLU A 157 2.03 -13.82 14.99
N ALA A 158 1.22 -14.09 13.96
CA ALA A 158 1.70 -14.19 12.58
C ALA A 158 2.11 -12.83 12.01
N GLU A 159 1.30 -11.79 12.27
CA GLU A 159 1.57 -10.40 11.87
C GLU A 159 2.87 -9.89 12.54
N ALA A 160 3.04 -10.16 13.83
CA ALA A 160 4.23 -9.77 14.58
C ALA A 160 5.49 -10.50 14.09
N ALA A 161 5.40 -11.82 13.86
CA ALA A 161 6.50 -12.61 13.33
C ALA A 161 6.89 -12.16 11.91
N ALA A 162 5.92 -11.85 11.05
CA ALA A 162 6.17 -11.34 9.72
C ALA A 162 6.93 -9.99 9.77
N ARG A 163 6.50 -9.07 10.63
CA ARG A 163 7.18 -7.78 10.85
C ARG A 163 8.59 -7.96 11.41
N GLU A 164 8.79 -8.83 12.40
CA GLU A 164 10.09 -9.02 13.05
C GLU A 164 11.16 -9.56 12.07
N ASN A 165 10.75 -10.44 11.16
CA ASN A 165 11.63 -10.99 10.13
C ASN A 165 12.12 -9.92 9.12
N ALA A 166 11.46 -8.76 9.02
CA ALA A 166 11.86 -7.69 8.11
C ALA A 166 13.30 -7.23 8.35
N ALA A 167 13.74 -7.14 9.61
CA ALA A 167 15.10 -6.70 9.94
C ALA A 167 16.19 -7.60 9.31
N ALA A 168 15.95 -8.92 9.30
CA ALA A 168 16.87 -9.86 8.68
C ALA A 168 16.87 -9.73 7.14
N LEU A 169 15.71 -9.47 6.53
CA LEU A 169 15.60 -9.23 5.09
C LEU A 169 16.33 -7.96 4.67
N LEU A 170 16.11 -6.85 5.39
CA LEU A 170 16.77 -5.56 5.15
C LEU A 170 18.30 -5.67 5.27
N ALA A 171 18.79 -6.44 6.24
CA ALA A 171 20.23 -6.66 6.42
C ALA A 171 20.84 -7.50 5.29
N ARG A 172 20.09 -8.46 4.75
CA ARG A 172 20.58 -9.38 3.71
C ARG A 172 20.45 -8.82 2.30
N TYR A 173 19.40 -8.05 2.04
CA TYR A 173 19.08 -7.48 0.74
C TYR A 173 18.98 -5.97 0.89
N PRO A 174 20.04 -5.20 0.60
CA PRO A 174 20.00 -3.74 0.70
C PRO A 174 18.81 -3.16 -0.08
N PRO A 175 17.99 -2.27 0.51
CA PRO A 175 16.90 -1.62 -0.20
C PRO A 175 17.41 -0.82 -1.39
N ILE A 176 16.64 -0.86 -2.48
CA ILE A 176 16.85 -0.03 -3.66
C ILE A 176 15.57 0.72 -4.00
N GLU A 177 15.72 1.88 -4.61
CA GLU A 177 14.67 2.53 -5.38
C GLU A 177 14.86 2.18 -6.87
N ASP A 178 13.80 2.31 -7.65
CA ASP A 178 13.86 2.10 -9.10
C ASP A 178 13.98 3.46 -9.80
N ASP A 179 15.15 3.75 -10.36
CA ASP A 179 15.45 5.02 -11.05
C ASP A 179 14.48 5.34 -12.20
N ALA A 180 13.81 4.31 -12.76
CA ALA A 180 12.81 4.50 -13.81
C ALA A 180 11.45 4.98 -13.28
N LEU A 181 11.20 4.87 -11.97
CA LEU A 181 9.95 5.26 -11.34
C LEU A 181 10.00 6.71 -10.87
N THR A 182 9.11 7.54 -11.43
CA THR A 182 8.82 8.85 -10.84
C THR A 182 7.85 8.68 -9.68
N ARG A 183 8.30 9.12 -8.50
CA ARG A 183 7.59 9.18 -7.21
C ARG A 183 7.36 10.63 -6.79
N GLY A 184 6.40 10.86 -5.92
CA GLY A 184 6.15 12.20 -5.38
C GLY A 184 4.75 12.41 -4.81
N ASP A 185 4.57 13.59 -4.25
CA ASP A 185 3.38 13.98 -3.51
C ASP A 185 2.23 14.43 -4.42
N GLY A 186 1.00 14.26 -3.94
CA GLY A 186 -0.20 14.80 -4.56
C GLY A 186 -0.90 13.85 -5.54
N CYS A 187 -2.15 14.17 -5.90
CA CYS A 187 -2.98 13.30 -6.73
C CYS A 187 -2.36 13.01 -8.10
N PHE A 188 -1.68 13.99 -8.71
CA PHE A 188 -1.11 13.82 -10.05
C PHE A 188 -0.01 12.74 -10.14
N MET A 189 0.57 12.35 -8.99
CA MET A 189 1.57 11.27 -8.91
C MET A 189 0.94 9.91 -8.62
N CYS A 190 -0.32 9.88 -8.17
CA CYS A 190 -1.05 8.66 -7.91
C CYS A 190 -1.42 7.97 -9.22
N GLN A 191 -1.25 6.65 -9.27
CA GLN A 191 -1.58 5.84 -10.45
C GLN A 191 -3.08 5.92 -10.83
N ALA A 192 -3.98 6.13 -9.87
CA ALA A 192 -5.41 6.18 -10.14
C ALA A 192 -5.87 7.49 -10.79
N TYR A 193 -5.05 8.54 -10.76
CA TYR A 193 -5.45 9.88 -11.20
C TYR A 193 -5.73 9.93 -12.70
N GLY A 194 -6.95 10.31 -13.06
CA GLY A 194 -7.44 10.36 -14.45
C GLY A 194 -7.79 9.00 -15.06
N GLU A 195 -7.67 7.90 -14.30
CA GLU A 195 -8.09 6.56 -14.74
C GLU A 195 -9.33 6.09 -13.96
N THR A 196 -9.23 6.06 -12.62
CA THR A 196 -10.28 5.59 -11.72
C THR A 196 -10.65 6.60 -10.63
N CYS A 197 -9.95 7.74 -10.59
CA CYS A 197 -10.22 8.85 -9.69
C CYS A 197 -9.83 10.18 -10.34
N ASP A 198 -10.72 11.17 -10.34
CA ASP A 198 -10.46 12.53 -10.84
C ASP A 198 -9.71 13.42 -9.84
N GLY A 199 -9.27 12.85 -8.71
CA GLY A 199 -8.44 13.49 -7.69
C GLY A 199 -9.22 14.13 -6.55
N LEU A 200 -8.47 14.55 -5.53
CA LEU A 200 -9.01 15.13 -4.30
C LEU A 200 -9.95 16.31 -4.59
N GLU A 201 -9.52 17.27 -5.40
CA GLU A 201 -10.29 18.48 -5.68
C GLU A 201 -11.65 18.20 -6.35
N ALA A 202 -11.78 17.09 -7.08
CA ALA A 202 -12.98 16.71 -7.81
C ALA A 202 -13.86 15.68 -7.08
N GLU A 203 -13.29 14.87 -6.20
CA GLU A 203 -14.02 13.71 -5.66
C GLU A 203 -14.03 13.63 -4.13
N TRP A 204 -13.34 14.54 -3.43
CA TRP A 204 -13.30 14.59 -1.97
C TRP A 204 -14.48 15.32 -1.32
N TRP A 205 -15.65 15.36 -1.94
CA TRP A 205 -16.80 16.09 -1.41
C TRP A 205 -18.03 15.19 -1.33
N THR A 206 -18.84 15.41 -0.30
CA THR A 206 -20.17 14.80 -0.18
C THR A 206 -21.09 15.32 -1.30
N ASP A 207 -22.16 14.58 -1.59
CA ASP A 207 -23.17 15.05 -2.55
C ASP A 207 -23.78 16.41 -2.12
N LEU A 208 -23.98 16.62 -0.82
CA LEU A 208 -24.49 17.88 -0.27
C LEU A 208 -23.51 19.05 -0.45
N GLU A 209 -22.22 18.83 -0.18
CA GLU A 209 -21.19 19.85 -0.37
C GLU A 209 -21.06 20.22 -1.86
N TRP A 210 -21.13 19.22 -2.76
CA TRP A 210 -21.12 19.44 -4.20
C TRP A 210 -22.30 20.28 -4.68
N ASP A 211 -23.51 19.97 -4.21
CA ASP A 211 -24.71 20.74 -4.54
C ASP A 211 -24.59 22.21 -4.09
N GLU A 212 -23.99 22.47 -2.92
CA GLU A 212 -23.77 23.84 -2.43
C GLU A 212 -22.76 24.62 -3.29
N PHE A 213 -21.74 23.96 -3.85
CA PHE A 213 -20.76 24.61 -4.74
C PHE A 213 -21.37 25.00 -6.08
N HIS A 214 -22.28 24.18 -6.63
CA HIS A 214 -22.90 24.43 -7.94
C HIS A 214 -24.22 25.20 -7.90
N ALA A 215 -24.83 25.34 -6.72
CA ALA A 215 -26.02 26.18 -6.52
C ALA A 215 -25.70 27.68 -6.31
N ARG A 216 -24.43 28.08 -6.34
CA ARG A 216 -23.96 29.48 -6.24
C ARG A 216 -23.45 30.00 -7.58
#